data_AF-A0A955IVJ2-F1
#
_entry.id   AF-A0A955IVJ2-F1
#
_cell.length_a   1.000
_cell.length_b   1.000
_cell.length_c   1.000
_cell.angle_alpha   90.00
_cell.angle_beta   90.00
_cell.angle_gamma   90.00
#
_symmetry.space_group_name_H-M   'P 1'
#
loop_
_entity.id
_entity.type
_entity.pdbx_description
1 polymer ?
#
loop_
_entity_poly.entity_id
_entity_poly.type
_entity_poly.pdbx_seq_one_letter_code
_entity_poly.pdbx_strand_id
1 'polypeptide(L)' 'MNMKLLLVKDLRSKKVADISEYINNLKTELHSLSHDASVGKSKKSHEFRVLKKSIAQAKTILTEVSEEKEK' A
#
# COMPACT_ATOMS: atom_id res chain seq x y z
N MET A 1 -4.86 -11.96 1.17
CA MET A 1 -4.73 -10.63 1.81
C MET A 1 -5.68 -10.50 2.98
N ASN A 2 -5.17 -10.06 4.13
CA ASN A 2 -5.92 -9.71 5.33
C ASN A 2 -6.22 -8.21 5.42
N MET A 3 -5.59 -7.36 4.59
CA MET A 3 -5.86 -5.93 4.55
C MET A 3 -6.85 -5.54 3.44
N LYS A 4 -7.78 -4.64 3.78
CA LYS A 4 -8.65 -3.97 2.82
C LYS A 4 -7.86 -2.91 2.03
N LEU A 5 -7.92 -3.00 0.71
CA LEU A 5 -7.38 -1.97 -0.17
C LEU A 5 -8.28 -0.73 -0.14
N LEU A 6 -7.66 0.43 0.04
CA LEU A 6 -8.36 1.70 0.02
C LEU A 6 -8.47 2.23 -1.41
N LEU A 7 -9.58 2.91 -1.72
CA LEU A 7 -9.71 3.61 -2.99
C LEU A 7 -8.87 4.89 -2.95
N VAL A 8 -8.48 5.37 -4.14
CA VAL A 8 -7.74 6.64 -4.30
C VAL A 8 -8.46 7.80 -3.62
N LYS A 9 -9.79 7.85 -3.72
CA LYS A 9 -10.62 8.89 -3.08
C LYS A 9 -10.46 8.87 -1.56
N ASP A 10 -10.49 7.67 -0.96
CA ASP A 10 -10.37 7.50 0.49
C ASP A 10 -8.97 7.88 1.00
N LEU A 11 -7.94 7.59 0.19
CA LEU A 11 -6.56 7.95 0.51
C LEU A 11 -6.32 9.46 0.48
N ARG A 12 -6.92 10.18 -0.48
CA ARG A 12 -6.81 11.65 -0.56
C ARG A 12 -7.48 12.38 0.61
N SER A 13 -8.53 11.80 1.19
CA SER A 13 -9.22 12.37 2.35
C SER A 13 -8.51 12.09 3.69
N LYS A 14 -7.43 11.31 3.70
CA LYS A 14 -6.68 10.94 4.92
C LYS A 14 -5.56 11.92 5.23
N LYS A 15 -5.10 11.92 6.48
CA LYS A 15 -3.90 12.68 6.87
C LYS A 15 -2.65 12.00 6.31
N VAL A 16 -1.61 12.80 6.05
CA VAL A 16 -0.28 12.34 5.61
C VAL A 16 0.26 11.21 6.49
N ALA A 17 0.08 11.31 7.81
CA ALA A 17 0.46 10.26 8.77
C ALA A 17 -0.29 8.94 8.51
N ASP A 18 -1.61 8.99 8.32
CA ASP A 18 -2.44 7.80 8.05
C ASP A 18 -2.08 7.15 6.70
N ILE A 19 -1.75 7.96 5.69
CA ILE A 19 -1.29 7.46 4.37
C ILE A 19 0.07 6.77 4.52
N SER A 20 0.97 7.34 5.33
CA SER A 20 2.29 6.76 5.61
C SER A 20 2.17 5.43 6.37
N GLU A 21 1.29 5.36 7.37
CA GLU A 21 0.98 4.12 8.09
C GLU A 21 0.38 3.07 7.16
N TYR A 22 -0.55 3.47 6.28
CA TYR A 22 -1.13 2.61 5.26
C TYR A 22 -0.06 2.01 4.32
N ILE A 23 0.91 2.81 3.88
CA ILE A 23 2.04 2.33 3.06
C ILE A 23 2.88 1.30 3.82
N ASN A 24 3.16 1.54 5.11
CA ASN A 24 3.94 0.62 5.92
C ASN A 24 3.22 -0.72 6.10
N ASN A 25 1.91 -0.70 6.34
CA ASN A 25 1.09 -1.90 6.42
C ASN A 25 1.11 -2.70 5.10
N LEU A 26 0.97 -2.03 3.95
CA LEU A 26 1.07 -2.68 2.63
C LEU A 26 2.45 -3.31 2.39
N LYS A 27 3.54 -2.68 2.85
CA LYS A 27 4.90 -3.24 2.75
C LYS A 27 5.07 -4.48 3.61
N THR A 28 4.56 -4.45 4.85
CA THR A 28 4.59 -5.60 5.76
C THR A 28 3.87 -6.79 5.15
N GLU A 29 2.69 -6.57 4.56
CA GLU A 29 1.92 -7.65 3.93
C GLU A 29 2.59 -8.16 2.64
N LEU A 30 3.21 -7.28 1.86
CA LEU A 30 4.03 -7.69 0.71
C LEU A 30 5.23 -8.54 1.14
N HIS A 31 5.86 -8.19 2.26
CA HIS A 31 6.97 -8.97 2.83
C HIS A 31 6.51 -10.34 3.32
N SER A 32 5.39 -10.40 4.05
CA SER A 32 4.78 -11.67 4.48
C SER A 32 4.44 -12.55 3.28
N LEU A 33 3.82 -11.97 2.25
CA LEU A 33 3.47 -12.69 1.03
C LEU A 33 4.71 -13.19 0.29
N SER A 34 5.78 -12.38 0.26
CA SER A 34 7.09 -12.76 -0.31
C SER A 34 7.70 -13.94 0.42
N HIS A 35 7.65 -13.92 1.75
CA HIS A 35 8.15 -15.01 2.59
C HIS A 35 7.34 -16.29 2.35
N ASP A 36 6.00 -16.21 2.38
CA ASP A 36 5.13 -17.36 2.11
C ASP A 36 5.36 -17.94 0.72
N ALA A 37 5.60 -17.09 -0.29
CA ALA A 37 5.94 -17.55 -1.63
C ALA A 37 7.30 -18.25 -1.68
N SER A 38 8.31 -17.75 -0.96
CA SER A 38 9.65 -18.35 -0.95
C SER A 38 9.69 -19.71 -0.25
N VAL A 39 8.85 -19.92 0.77
CA VAL A 39 8.71 -21.22 1.46
C VAL A 39 7.67 -22.14 0.81
N GLY A 40 7.17 -21.78 -0.39
CA GLY A 40 6.24 -22.62 -1.15
C GLY A 40 4.80 -22.66 -0.61
N LYS A 41 4.46 -21.81 0.36
CA LYS A 41 3.14 -21.73 1.01
C LYS A 41 2.13 -20.85 0.25
N SER A 42 2.57 -20.04 -0.72
CA SER A 42 1.69 -19.14 -1.47
C SER A 42 2.04 -19.06 -2.95
N LYS A 43 1.02 -19.24 -3.81
CA LYS A 43 1.10 -19.00 -5.27
C LYS A 43 0.29 -17.77 -5.70
N LYS A 44 0.02 -16.84 -4.78
CA LYS A 44 -0.88 -15.70 -5.02
C LYS A 44 -0.18 -14.56 -5.77
N SER A 45 0.30 -14.84 -6.99
CA SER A 45 0.98 -13.89 -7.87
C SER A 45 0.17 -12.62 -8.14
N HIS A 46 -1.16 -12.74 -8.19
CA HIS A 46 -2.07 -11.61 -8.32
C HIS A 46 -1.98 -10.66 -7.12
N GLU A 47 -1.92 -11.19 -5.89
CA GLU A 47 -1.84 -10.38 -4.67
C GLU A 47 -0.53 -9.55 -4.64
N PHE A 48 0.59 -10.10 -5.12
CA PHE A 48 1.83 -9.32 -5.26
C PHE A 48 1.67 -8.11 -6.18
N ARG A 49 1.06 -8.31 -7.35
CA ARG A 49 0.87 -7.24 -8.33
C ARG A 49 -0.04 -6.15 -7.77
N VAL A 50 -1.09 -6.55 -7.08
CA VAL A 50 -2.05 -5.64 -6.45
C VAL A 50 -1.38 -4.83 -5.35
N LEU A 51 -0.67 -5.46 -4.40
CA LEU A 51 0.03 -4.79 -3.32
C LEU A 51 1.08 -3.78 -3.84
N LYS A 52 1.90 -4.17 -4.82
CA LYS A 52 2.88 -3.27 -5.44
C LYS A 52 2.21 -2.04 -6.07
N LYS A 53 1.10 -2.24 -6.78
CA LYS A 53 0.34 -1.14 -7.39
C LYS A 53 -0.25 -0.22 -6.33
N SER A 54 -0.84 -0.77 -5.28
CA SER A 54 -1.41 0.00 -4.18
C SER A 54 -0.34 0.81 -3.42
N ILE A 55 0.86 0.26 -3.20
CA ILE A 55 1.99 1.00 -2.62
C ILE A 55 2.38 2.17 -3.51
N ALA A 56 2.52 1.95 -4.83
CA ALA A 56 2.87 3.01 -5.76
C ALA A 56 1.83 4.13 -5.76
N GLN A 57 0.53 3.78 -5.83
CA GLN A 57 -0.57 4.74 -5.77
C GLN A 57 -0.59 5.53 -4.46
N ALA A 58 -0.44 4.85 -3.32
CA ALA A 58 -0.43 5.52 -2.02
C ALA A 58 0.77 6.46 -1.87
N LYS A 59 1.95 6.12 -2.42
CA LYS A 59 3.11 7.02 -2.47
C LYS A 59 2.85 8.26 -3.33
N THR A 60 2.25 8.09 -4.52
CA THR A 60 1.88 9.22 -5.38
C THR A 60 0.94 10.17 -4.66
N ILE A 61 -0.09 9.63 -3.99
CA ILE A 61 -1.06 10.44 -3.23
C ILE A 61 -0.40 11.10 -2.02
N LEU A 62 0.52 10.41 -1.34
CA LEU A 62 1.27 11.01 -0.23
C LEU A 62 2.03 12.25 -0.69
N THR A 63 2.73 12.17 -1.82
CA THR A 63 3.43 13.31 -2.42
C THR A 63 2.45 14.41 -2.81
N GLU A 64 1.37 14.08 -3.53
CA GLU A 64 0.31 15.03 -3.94
C GLU A 64 -0.25 15.81 -2.74
N VAL A 65 -0.67 15.11 -1.69
CA VAL A 65 -1.26 15.72 -0.47
C VAL A 65 -0.23 16.49 0.36
N SER A 66 1.05 16.10 0.32
CA SER A 66 2.10 16.81 1.04
C SER A 66 2.45 18.12 0.33
N GLU A 67 2.57 18.11 -0.99
CA GLU A 67 2.82 19.31 -1.81
C GLU A 67 1.65 20.30 -1.76
N GLU A 68 0.40 19.82 -1.74
CA GLU A 68 -0.79 20.67 -1.59
C GLU A 68 -0.84 21.41 -0.24
N LYS A 69 -0.22 20.88 0.81
CA LYS A 69 -0.19 21.51 2.15
C LYS A 69 0.93 22.53 2.32
N GLU A 70 1.92 22.53 1.44
CA GLU A 70 3.03 23.50 1.45
C GLU A 70 2.74 24.75 0.59
N LYS A 71 1.62 24.76 -0.16
CA LYS A 71 1.10 25.93 -0.90
C LYS A 71 0.03 26.67 -0.12
#